data_AF-A0A380P9L3-F1
#
_entry.id   AF-A0A380P9L3-F1
#
_cell.length_a   1.000
_cell.length_b   1.000
_cell.length_c   1.000
_cell.angle_alpha   90.00
_cell.angle_beta   90.00
_cell.angle_gamma   90.00
#
_symmetry.space_group_name_H-M   'P 1'
#
loop_
_entity.id
_entity.type
_entity.pdbx_description
1 polymer ?
#
loop_
_entity_poly.entity_id
_entity_poly.type
_entity_poly.pdbx_seq_one_letter_code
_entity_poly.pdbx_strand_id
1 'polypeptide(L)'
;MKSPTTTKQDQPALEALAKIAGIDDINAYGLELLKAGTDLSSRSAKDLIDGDAKSFEMGGNTIRIGQVNTVDVDDVFARRDEIEAAMNEEIAQDGYDTFILVVTNILDSDSDILVLGDNQDKVAKAFDIELKDGRGSLPGVVSRKKQVVPPLTEAF
;
A
#
# COMPACT_ATOMS: atom_id res chain seq x y z
N MET A 1 -16.18 -3.22 6.99
CA MET A 1 -17.02 -4.03 6.06
C MET A 1 -16.85 -3.64 4.58
N LYS A 2 -15.74 -2.99 4.18
CA LYS A 2 -15.54 -2.54 2.78
C LYS A 2 -14.72 -3.51 1.92
N SER A 3 -14.10 -4.54 2.53
CA SER A 3 -13.25 -5.49 1.80
C SER A 3 -14.07 -6.37 0.85
N PRO A 4 -13.56 -6.70 -0.35
CA PRO A 4 -14.18 -7.67 -1.25
C PRO A 4 -14.22 -9.09 -0.67
N THR A 5 -13.54 -9.34 0.46
CA THR A 5 -13.61 -10.62 1.19
C THR A 5 -14.73 -10.70 2.20
N THR A 6 -15.45 -9.61 2.47
CA THR A 6 -16.57 -9.58 3.41
C THR A 6 -17.76 -10.37 2.86
N THR A 7 -18.36 -11.20 3.70
CA THR A 7 -19.48 -12.09 3.39
C THR A 7 -20.76 -11.67 4.11
N LYS A 8 -21.89 -12.27 3.72
CA LYS A 8 -23.19 -12.06 4.38
C LYS A 8 -23.23 -12.53 5.84
N GLN A 9 -22.26 -13.34 6.27
CA GLN A 9 -22.18 -13.85 7.64
C GLN A 9 -21.49 -12.86 8.59
N ASP A 10 -20.69 -11.94 8.07
CA ASP A 10 -19.88 -11.04 8.89
C ASP A 10 -20.72 -9.95 9.58
N GLN A 11 -21.77 -9.44 8.92
CA GLN A 11 -22.64 -8.42 9.50
C GLN A 11 -23.37 -8.87 10.77
N PRO A 12 -24.10 -10.02 10.79
CA PRO A 12 -24.76 -10.47 12.02
C PRO A 12 -23.75 -10.87 13.11
N ALA A 13 -22.57 -11.38 12.74
CA ALA A 13 -21.51 -11.66 13.71
C ALA A 13 -20.97 -10.38 14.36
N LEU A 14 -20.72 -9.34 13.57
CA LEU A 14 -20.26 -8.03 14.03
C LEU A 14 -21.26 -7.40 15.02
N GLU A 15 -22.55 -7.42 14.69
CA GLU A 15 -23.61 -6.88 15.56
C GLU A 15 -23.73 -7.63 16.88
N ALA A 16 -23.67 -8.97 16.85
CA ALA A 16 -23.71 -9.79 18.05
C ALA A 16 -22.50 -9.53 18.96
N LEU A 17 -21.30 -9.43 18.38
CA LEU A 17 -20.06 -9.15 19.12
C LEU A 17 -20.04 -7.73 19.69
N ALA A 18 -20.49 -6.73 18.94
CA ALA A 18 -20.57 -5.35 19.40
C ALA A 18 -21.47 -5.23 20.65
N LYS A 19 -22.62 -5.91 20.65
CA LYS A 19 -23.52 -5.97 21.80
C LYS A 19 -22.86 -6.62 23.03
N ILE A 20 -22.11 -7.70 22.84
CA ILE A 20 -21.38 -8.36 23.94
C ILE A 20 -20.29 -7.44 24.49
N ALA A 21 -19.60 -6.71 23.61
CA ALA A 21 -18.51 -5.79 23.96
C ALA A 21 -18.99 -4.45 24.52
N GLY A 22 -20.30 -4.14 24.48
CA GLY A 22 -20.85 -2.85 24.91
C GLY A 22 -20.45 -1.69 23.99
N ILE A 23 -20.29 -1.95 22.70
CA ILE A 23 -19.94 -0.95 21.69
C ILE A 23 -21.22 -0.45 21.02
N ASP A 24 -21.59 0.80 21.31
CA ASP A 24 -22.82 1.41 20.78
C ASP A 24 -22.66 1.96 19.35
N ASP A 25 -21.46 2.47 19.01
CA ASP A 25 -21.13 2.96 17.66
C ASP A 25 -19.99 2.14 17.05
N ILE A 26 -20.37 1.09 16.33
CA ILE A 26 -19.47 0.17 15.64
C ILE A 26 -18.63 0.90 14.58
N ASN A 27 -19.17 1.93 13.93
CA ASN A 27 -18.46 2.64 12.87
C ASN A 27 -17.39 3.55 13.47
N ALA A 28 -17.71 4.31 14.52
CA ALA A 28 -16.74 5.14 15.21
C ALA A 28 -15.61 4.28 15.81
N TYR A 29 -15.97 3.21 16.53
CA TYR A 29 -15.00 2.28 17.11
C TYR A 29 -14.13 1.62 16.03
N GLY A 30 -14.74 1.15 14.95
CA GLY A 30 -14.02 0.54 13.83
C GLY A 30 -13.06 1.52 13.17
N LEU A 31 -13.46 2.78 12.99
CA LEU A 31 -12.60 3.81 12.45
C LEU A 31 -11.42 4.13 13.39
N GLU A 32 -11.65 4.29 14.69
CA GLU A 32 -10.59 4.50 15.67
C GLU A 32 -9.62 3.32 15.73
N LEU A 33 -10.13 2.08 15.70
CA LEU A 33 -9.33 0.87 15.68
C LEU A 33 -8.46 0.80 14.43
N LEU A 34 -9.02 1.13 13.25
CA LEU A 34 -8.28 1.17 12.00
C LEU A 34 -7.22 2.27 12.03
N LYS A 35 -7.56 3.48 12.49
CA LYS A 35 -6.62 4.61 12.64
C LYS A 35 -5.45 4.24 13.55
N ALA A 36 -5.72 3.62 14.70
CA ALA A 36 -4.69 3.18 15.63
C ALA A 36 -3.82 2.06 15.04
N GLY A 37 -4.42 1.14 14.28
CA GLY A 37 -3.70 0.08 13.59
C GLY A 37 -2.85 0.56 12.41
N THR A 38 -3.19 1.72 11.85
CA THR A 38 -2.46 2.40 10.78
C THR A 38 -1.73 3.65 11.27
N ASP A 39 -1.43 3.77 12.56
CA ASP A 39 -0.57 4.85 13.02
C ASP A 39 0.86 4.56 12.57
N LEU A 40 1.29 5.29 11.54
CA LEU A 40 2.60 5.17 10.93
C LEU A 40 3.60 6.19 11.50
N SER A 41 3.15 7.12 12.33
CA SER A 41 3.96 8.25 12.82
C SER A 41 5.17 7.83 13.66
N SER A 42 5.05 6.70 14.37
CA SER A 42 6.13 6.15 15.19
C SER A 42 7.09 5.22 14.45
N ARG A 43 6.77 4.81 13.22
CA ARG A 43 7.60 3.91 12.41
C ARG A 43 8.65 4.71 11.65
N SER A 44 9.87 4.18 11.53
CA SER A 44 10.89 4.79 10.67
C SER A 44 10.54 4.62 9.19
N ALA A 45 11.09 5.46 8.30
CA ALA A 45 10.90 5.30 6.86
C ALA A 45 11.31 3.90 6.37
N LYS A 46 12.39 3.33 6.93
CA LYS A 46 12.81 1.96 6.66
C LYS A 46 11.74 0.94 7.06
N ASP A 47 11.20 1.04 8.28
CA ASP A 47 10.14 0.13 8.74
C ASP A 47 8.88 0.22 7.87
N LEU A 48 8.58 1.39 7.30
CA LEU A 48 7.46 1.58 6.40
C LEU A 48 7.68 0.86 5.08
N ILE A 49 8.84 1.05 4.44
CA ILE A 49 9.11 0.48 3.12
C ILE A 49 9.34 -1.04 3.19
N ASP A 50 9.85 -1.58 4.30
CA ASP A 50 10.12 -3.01 4.48
C ASP A 50 8.97 -3.81 5.10
N GLY A 51 8.05 -3.15 5.80
CA GLY A 51 7.06 -3.81 6.67
C GLY A 51 6.19 -4.87 5.97
N ASP A 52 5.73 -4.61 4.74
CA ASP A 52 5.17 -5.62 3.83
C ASP A 52 5.79 -5.49 2.45
N ALA A 53 7.09 -5.76 2.35
CA ALA A 53 7.79 -5.77 1.07
C ALA A 53 8.17 -7.17 0.59
N LYS A 54 8.14 -7.32 -0.75
CA LYS A 54 8.55 -8.54 -1.44
C LYS A 54 9.36 -8.18 -2.67
N SER A 55 10.38 -8.99 -2.94
CA SER A 55 11.22 -8.85 -4.12
C SER A 55 10.77 -9.84 -5.19
N PHE A 56 10.84 -9.43 -6.45
CA PHE A 56 10.44 -10.18 -7.63
C PHE A 56 11.48 -10.02 -8.73
N GLU A 57 11.65 -11.04 -9.54
CA GLU A 57 12.36 -10.93 -10.81
C GLU A 57 11.33 -10.90 -11.95
N MET A 58 11.36 -9.84 -12.76
CA MET A 58 10.45 -9.66 -13.90
C MET A 58 11.24 -9.13 -15.09
N GLY A 59 11.17 -9.83 -16.24
CA GLY A 59 11.89 -9.39 -17.45
C GLY A 59 13.40 -9.21 -17.27
N GLY A 60 14.03 -9.99 -16.38
CA GLY A 60 15.45 -9.85 -16.02
C GLY A 60 15.80 -8.63 -15.15
N ASN A 61 14.79 -7.92 -14.63
CA ASN A 61 14.96 -6.83 -13.67
C ASN A 61 14.57 -7.30 -12.26
N THR A 62 15.28 -6.86 -11.24
CA THR A 62 14.94 -7.08 -9.83
C THR A 62 14.08 -5.93 -9.31
N ILE A 63 12.84 -6.25 -8.93
CA ILE A 63 11.82 -5.28 -8.50
C ILE A 63 11.46 -5.52 -7.04
N ARG A 64 11.50 -4.48 -6.21
CA ARG A 64 11.04 -4.48 -4.82
C ARG A 64 9.66 -3.82 -4.75
N ILE A 65 8.69 -4.49 -4.13
CA ILE A 65 7.33 -3.97 -3.95
C ILE A 65 6.95 -3.96 -2.47
N GLY A 66 7.01 -2.78 -1.85
CA GLY A 66 6.52 -2.49 -0.51
C GLY A 66 5.03 -2.14 -0.52
N GLN A 67 4.31 -2.53 0.53
CA GLN A 67 2.91 -2.13 0.73
C GLN A 67 2.71 -1.55 2.14
N VAL A 68 2.10 -0.36 2.20
CA VAL A 68 1.76 0.34 3.44
C VAL A 68 0.26 0.57 3.45
N ASN A 69 -0.40 0.14 4.52
CA ASN A 69 -1.82 0.42 4.74
C ASN A 69 -1.96 1.65 5.62
N THR A 70 -2.75 2.61 5.19
CA THR A 70 -3.04 3.84 5.90
C THR A 70 -4.52 4.19 5.79
N VAL A 71 -4.99 5.05 6.71
CA VAL A 71 -6.28 5.73 6.64
C VAL A 71 -6.17 7.12 6.01
N ASP A 72 -4.94 7.63 5.91
CA ASP A 72 -4.60 8.92 5.31
C ASP A 72 -3.31 8.76 4.48
N VAL A 73 -3.46 8.90 3.16
CA VAL A 73 -2.35 8.77 2.22
C VAL A 73 -1.43 9.98 2.30
N ASP A 74 -1.97 11.16 2.57
CA ASP A 74 -1.21 12.40 2.61
C ASP A 74 -0.27 12.43 3.82
N ASP A 75 -0.64 11.80 4.94
CA ASP A 75 0.26 11.62 6.10
C ASP A 75 1.53 10.82 5.74
N VAL A 76 1.42 9.84 4.84
CA VAL A 76 2.57 9.06 4.37
C VAL A 76 3.42 9.90 3.44
N PHE A 77 2.80 10.61 2.49
CA PHE A 77 3.53 11.45 1.53
C PHE A 77 4.05 12.77 2.14
N ALA A 78 3.57 13.20 3.31
CA ALA A 78 4.20 14.27 4.08
C ALA A 78 5.63 13.92 4.51
N ARG A 79 5.94 12.61 4.57
CA ARG A 79 7.26 12.03 4.89
C ARG A 79 7.99 11.56 3.62
N ARG A 80 7.61 12.07 2.45
CA ARG A 80 8.14 11.62 1.16
C ARG A 80 9.67 11.63 1.09
N ASP A 81 10.32 12.72 1.52
CA ASP A 81 11.77 12.87 1.36
C ASP A 81 12.55 11.76 2.10
N GLU A 82 12.13 11.39 3.31
CA GLU A 82 12.77 10.31 4.08
C GLU A 82 12.43 8.92 3.53
N ILE A 83 11.23 8.74 2.96
CA ILE A 83 10.83 7.50 2.30
C ILE A 83 11.64 7.31 1.01
N GLU A 84 11.80 8.35 0.20
CA GLU A 84 12.62 8.30 -1.01
C GLU A 84 14.09 8.05 -0.68
N ALA A 85 14.62 8.66 0.38
CA ALA A 85 15.97 8.40 0.85
C ALA A 85 16.16 6.91 1.22
N ALA A 86 15.24 6.34 2.00
CA ALA A 86 15.29 4.95 2.41
C ALA A 86 15.14 3.97 1.22
N MET A 87 14.23 4.26 0.28
CA MET A 87 14.06 3.46 -0.94
C MET A 87 15.31 3.50 -1.83
N ASN A 88 15.91 4.67 -2.03
CA ASN A 88 17.15 4.80 -2.80
C ASN A 88 18.34 4.11 -2.12
N GLU A 89 18.39 4.12 -0.79
CA GLU A 89 19.39 3.38 -0.02
C GLU A 89 19.26 1.87 -0.27
N GLU A 90 18.04 1.31 -0.22
CA GLU A 90 17.82 -0.12 -0.51
C GLU A 90 18.08 -0.48 -1.98
N ILE A 91 17.69 0.39 -2.91
CA ILE A 91 18.05 0.25 -4.34
C ILE A 91 19.56 0.08 -4.49
N ALA A 92 20.34 0.95 -3.85
CA ALA A 92 21.80 0.94 -3.95
C ALA A 92 22.45 -0.23 -3.19
N GLN A 93 21.92 -0.62 -2.03
CA GLN A 93 22.50 -1.68 -1.18
C GLN A 93 22.19 -3.08 -1.71
N ASP A 94 20.94 -3.33 -2.12
CA ASP A 94 20.46 -4.64 -2.52
C ASP A 94 20.44 -4.83 -4.04
N GLY A 95 20.71 -3.78 -4.82
CA GLY A 95 20.79 -3.83 -6.27
C GLY A 95 19.44 -3.98 -6.96
N TYR A 96 18.38 -3.37 -6.42
CA TYR A 96 17.07 -3.36 -7.08
C TYR A 96 17.07 -2.39 -8.27
N ASP A 97 16.64 -2.85 -9.44
CA ASP A 97 16.46 -1.97 -10.60
C ASP A 97 15.27 -1.02 -10.40
N THR A 98 14.28 -1.42 -9.59
CA THR A 98 13.08 -0.62 -9.35
C THR A 98 12.48 -0.92 -7.98
N PHE A 99 12.11 0.13 -7.25
CA PHE A 99 11.35 0.04 -6.00
C PHE A 99 9.99 0.70 -6.19
N ILE A 100 8.93 -0.04 -5.88
CA ILE A 100 7.55 0.43 -5.88
C ILE A 100 7.02 0.38 -4.45
N LEU A 101 6.66 1.53 -3.87
CA LEU A 101 5.90 1.60 -2.63
C LEU A 101 4.43 1.81 -2.96
N VAL A 102 3.57 0.90 -2.51
CA VAL A 102 2.10 0.98 -2.66
C VAL A 102 1.50 1.44 -1.33
N VAL A 103 0.95 2.64 -1.31
CA VAL A 103 0.30 3.25 -0.14
C VAL A 103 -1.21 3.12 -0.30
N THR A 104 -1.81 2.16 0.40
CA THR A 104 -3.23 1.82 0.30
C THR A 104 -4.05 2.53 1.35
N ASN A 105 -5.02 3.33 0.92
CA ASN A 105 -6.07 3.85 1.79
C ASN A 105 -7.10 2.74 2.07
N ILE A 106 -7.10 2.21 3.30
CA ILE A 106 -8.00 1.11 3.68
C ILE A 106 -9.45 1.54 3.86
N LEU A 107 -9.72 2.84 3.96
CA LEU A 107 -11.07 3.37 4.05
C LEU A 107 -11.71 3.46 2.67
N ASP A 108 -10.98 3.95 1.66
CA ASP A 108 -11.55 4.19 0.33
C ASP A 108 -11.22 3.08 -0.66
N SER A 109 -10.35 2.14 -0.29
CA SER A 109 -9.93 1.01 -1.14
C SER A 109 -9.21 1.45 -2.42
N ASP A 110 -8.51 2.56 -2.34
CA ASP A 110 -7.64 3.11 -3.36
C ASP A 110 -6.19 3.05 -2.90
N SER A 111 -5.24 3.04 -3.83
CA SER A 111 -3.82 3.20 -3.50
C SER A 111 -3.20 4.31 -4.31
N ASP A 112 -2.17 4.92 -3.76
CA ASP A 112 -1.17 5.66 -4.51
C ASP A 112 0.12 4.86 -4.54
N ILE A 113 0.93 5.06 -5.56
CA ILE A 113 2.26 4.46 -5.67
C ILE A 113 3.34 5.52 -5.73
N LEU A 114 4.51 5.17 -5.20
CA LEU A 114 5.77 5.87 -5.40
C LEU A 114 6.75 4.91 -6.04
N VAL A 115 7.32 5.32 -7.17
CA VAL A 115 8.20 4.49 -8.00
C VAL A 115 9.55 5.18 -8.13
N LEU A 116 10.61 4.49 -7.73
CA LEU A 116 11.99 4.92 -7.90
C LEU A 116 12.80 3.85 -8.64
N GLY A 117 13.92 4.26 -9.24
CA GLY A 117 14.76 3.42 -10.09
C GLY A 117 14.46 3.56 -11.58
N ASP A 118 14.94 2.59 -12.36
CA ASP A 118 15.15 2.73 -13.80
C ASP A 118 13.90 2.49 -14.65
N ASN A 119 12.89 1.80 -14.12
CA ASN A 119 11.74 1.34 -14.91
C ASN A 119 10.43 2.11 -14.63
N GLN A 120 10.49 3.39 -14.25
CA GLN A 120 9.29 4.23 -14.01
C GLN A 120 8.30 4.20 -15.18
N ASP A 121 8.78 4.31 -16.42
CA ASP A 121 7.93 4.30 -17.62
C ASP A 121 7.21 2.96 -17.82
N LYS A 122 7.86 1.83 -17.50
CA LYS A 122 7.24 0.51 -17.60
C LYS A 122 6.15 0.35 -16.55
N VAL A 123 6.39 0.83 -15.33
CA VAL A 123 5.40 0.82 -14.24
C VAL A 123 4.19 1.69 -14.59
N ALA A 124 4.43 2.91 -15.08
CA ALA A 124 3.37 3.81 -15.56
C ALA A 124 2.50 3.12 -16.63
N LYS A 125 3.14 2.48 -17.62
CA LYS A 125 2.46 1.74 -18.68
C LYS A 125 1.71 0.51 -18.18
N ALA A 126 2.27 -0.23 -17.20
CA ALA A 126 1.64 -1.42 -16.64
C ALA A 126 0.27 -1.12 -16.00
N PHE A 127 0.12 0.07 -15.44
CA PHE A 127 -1.11 0.50 -14.80
C PHE A 127 -1.95 1.48 -15.64
N ASP A 128 -1.48 1.85 -16.83
CA ASP A 128 -2.10 2.88 -17.68
C ASP A 128 -2.30 4.21 -16.92
N ILE A 129 -1.25 4.66 -16.22
CA ILE A 129 -1.24 5.89 -15.42
C ILE A 129 -0.11 6.82 -15.81
N GLU A 130 -0.22 8.08 -15.38
CA GLU A 130 0.88 9.03 -15.41
C GLU A 130 1.57 9.08 -14.05
N LEU A 131 2.91 9.09 -14.05
CA LEU A 131 3.71 9.35 -12.86
C LEU A 131 4.14 10.82 -12.86
N LYS A 132 3.80 11.54 -11.80
CA LYS A 132 4.30 12.88 -11.53
C LYS A 132 5.31 12.81 -10.40
N ASP A 133 6.56 13.11 -10.71
CA ASP A 133 7.69 12.95 -9.79
C ASP A 133 7.70 11.53 -9.19
N GLY A 134 7.53 10.48 -10.00
CA GLY A 134 7.48 9.09 -9.52
C GLY A 134 6.22 8.69 -8.72
N ARG A 135 5.29 9.61 -8.43
CA ARG A 135 3.99 9.30 -7.77
C ARG A 135 2.87 9.14 -8.80
N GLY A 136 2.00 8.15 -8.60
CA GLY A 136 0.78 7.99 -9.39
C GLY A 136 -0.36 7.37 -8.58
N SER A 137 -1.60 7.53 -9.04
CA SER A 137 -2.78 7.00 -8.35
C SER A 137 -3.27 5.71 -9.00
N LEU A 138 -3.67 4.75 -8.16
CA LEU A 138 -4.24 3.46 -8.54
C LEU A 138 -5.62 3.26 -7.87
N PRO A 139 -6.70 3.84 -8.44
CA PRO A 139 -8.05 3.67 -7.93
C PRO A 139 -8.48 2.20 -7.93
N GLY A 140 -9.10 1.74 -6.85
CA GLY A 140 -9.60 0.37 -6.67
C GLY A 140 -8.51 -0.69 -6.46
N VAL A 141 -7.24 -0.31 -6.38
CA VAL A 141 -6.12 -1.23 -6.13
C VAL A 141 -5.85 -1.30 -4.63
N VAL A 142 -5.95 -2.51 -4.06
CA VAL A 142 -5.66 -2.77 -2.64
C VAL A 142 -4.80 -4.01 -2.42
N SER A 143 -4.64 -4.86 -3.44
CA SER A 143 -3.96 -6.16 -3.31
C SER A 143 -2.71 -6.24 -4.18
N ARG A 144 -1.53 -6.20 -3.56
CA ARG A 144 -0.26 -6.43 -4.27
C ARG A 144 -0.30 -7.71 -5.13
N LYS A 145 -0.73 -8.83 -4.54
CA LYS A 145 -0.68 -10.15 -5.21
C LYS A 145 -1.65 -10.25 -6.40
N LYS A 146 -2.83 -9.65 -6.30
CA LYS A 146 -3.88 -9.80 -7.33
C LYS A 146 -3.91 -8.68 -8.35
N GLN A 147 -3.47 -7.48 -7.98
CA GLN A 147 -3.70 -6.26 -8.77
C GLN A 147 -2.42 -5.52 -9.15
N VAL A 148 -1.31 -5.71 -8.41
CA VAL A 148 -0.04 -5.02 -8.69
C VAL A 148 0.94 -5.94 -9.43
N VAL A 149 1.15 -7.14 -8.91
CA VAL A 149 2.12 -8.11 -9.47
C VAL A 149 1.76 -8.56 -10.90
N PRO A 150 0.51 -8.94 -11.24
CA PRO A 150 0.22 -9.42 -12.58
C PRO A 150 0.46 -8.38 -13.69
N PRO A 151 -0.04 -7.13 -13.60
CA PRO A 151 0.23 -6.12 -14.63
C PRO A 151 1.72 -5.80 -14.78
N LEU A 152 2.48 -5.76 -13.68
CA LEU A 152 3.93 -5.58 -13.73
C LEU A 152 4.63 -6.77 -14.41
N THR A 153 4.18 -7.99 -14.15
CA THR A 153 4.76 -9.19 -14.77
C THR A 153 4.50 -9.21 -16.29
N GLU A 154 3.37 -8.67 -16.74
CA GLU A 154 3.05 -8.57 -18.18
C GLU A 154 3.81 -7.44 -18.89
N ALA A 155 4.13 -6.35 -18.17
CA ALA A 155 4.80 -5.18 -18.72
C ALA A 155 6.32 -5.30 -18.83
N PHE A 156 6.94 -6.22 -18.09
CA PHE A 156 8.39 -6.46 -18.03
C PHE A 156 8.79 -7.69 -18.83
#